data_AF-A0A517ZE02-F1
#
_entry.id   AF-A0A517ZE02-F1
#
_cell.length_a   1.000
_cell.length_b   1.000
_cell.length_c   1.000
_cell.angle_alpha   90.00
_cell.angle_beta   90.00
_cell.angle_gamma   90.00
#
_symmetry.space_group_name_H-M   'P 1'
#
loop_
_entity.id
_entity.type
_entity.pdbx_description
1 polymer ?
#
loop_
_entity_poly.entity_id
_entity_poly.type
_entity_poly.pdbx_seq_one_letter_code
_entity_poly.pdbx_strand_id
1 'polypeptide(L)'
;MNRPFQPRPRRRPSDSSRRCFASLCLLALLPLAVAACHEMPMTGRQQLLLIPEEQEVLLGQRAYEKILSEQPLSRHPQYRQLVERVGRRIAAAAGRPDFDWEFHVLAGQQQNAFALPGGKVAIYEGMMPICANEAGLAVVLSHEIAHVLARHGAERMSQKSVVRGVGGLIDKVTREQEVPDQEKIVQVYGAASHLGVILPYSRKHETEADSIGLTLMARAGYDPREAPEFWERFAAASSGRPPEFLSTHPSDTHRARHLAGLLAKASTYYEHAETQFGLGEAIPHLPSSARMAARPTIDPQVQPAAVHAAASEATPASLIPAAHASVPAHESGVKPVPTGRRTGGNADPAADDESEEWELPRRTGTEPSLAPSTSEVESDGWVPTGRKVTRPQ
;
A
#
# COMPACT_ATOMS: atom_id res chain seq x y z
N MET A 1 35.78 -67.32 -26.35
CA MET A 1 34.51 -66.73 -26.83
C MET A 1 33.87 -65.94 -25.69
N ASN A 2 33.92 -64.61 -25.72
CA ASN A 2 33.16 -63.78 -24.78
C ASN A 2 31.76 -63.53 -25.35
N ARG A 3 30.70 -63.91 -24.61
CA ARG A 3 29.34 -63.42 -24.90
C ARG A 3 29.14 -62.06 -24.20
N PRO A 4 28.65 -61.02 -24.89
CA PRO A 4 28.39 -59.74 -24.26
C PRO A 4 27.25 -59.85 -23.25
N PHE A 5 27.41 -59.19 -22.10
CA PHE A 5 26.39 -59.15 -21.05
C PHE A 5 25.22 -58.27 -21.50
N GLN A 6 24.10 -58.89 -21.89
CA GLN A 6 22.89 -58.14 -22.21
C GLN A 6 22.14 -57.78 -20.91
N PRO A 7 21.89 -56.49 -20.61
CA PRO A 7 21.12 -56.10 -19.44
C PRO A 7 19.67 -56.57 -19.57
N ARG A 8 19.13 -57.18 -18.50
CA ARG A 8 17.72 -57.61 -18.48
C ARG A 8 16.80 -56.39 -18.66
N PRO A 9 15.69 -56.51 -19.43
CA PRO A 9 14.75 -55.41 -19.59
C PRO A 9 14.12 -55.03 -18.25
N ARG A 10 14.21 -53.74 -17.88
CA ARG A 10 13.53 -53.21 -16.69
C ARG A 10 12.03 -53.42 -16.84
N ARG A 11 11.42 -54.21 -15.94
CA ARG A 11 9.96 -54.39 -15.90
C ARG A 11 9.30 -53.03 -15.65
N ARG A 12 8.40 -52.61 -16.55
CA ARG A 12 7.56 -51.41 -16.31
C ARG A 12 6.62 -51.70 -15.13
N PRO A 13 6.43 -50.77 -14.18
CA PRO A 13 5.51 -50.97 -13.06
C PRO A 13 4.07 -51.12 -13.56
N SER A 14 3.33 -52.05 -12.96
CA SER A 14 1.92 -52.31 -13.31
C SER A 14 1.04 -51.10 -13.01
N ASP A 15 -0.12 -51.04 -13.66
CA ASP A 15 -1.06 -49.94 -13.47
C ASP A 15 -1.59 -49.87 -12.01
N SER A 16 -1.71 -51.02 -11.34
CA SER A 16 -1.99 -51.11 -9.90
C SER A 16 -0.90 -50.44 -9.04
N SER A 17 0.39 -50.70 -9.32
CA SER A 17 1.50 -50.08 -8.59
C SER A 17 1.53 -48.55 -8.77
N ARG A 18 1.19 -48.07 -9.98
CA ARG A 18 1.10 -46.63 -10.27
C ARG A 18 -0.04 -45.96 -9.50
N ARG A 19 -1.22 -46.60 -9.47
CA ARG A 19 -2.40 -46.11 -8.72
C ARG A 19 -2.13 -46.06 -7.21
N CYS A 20 -1.56 -47.13 -6.63
CA CYS A 20 -1.20 -47.13 -5.20
C CYS A 20 -0.18 -46.04 -4.85
N PHE A 21 0.85 -45.83 -5.69
CA PHE A 21 1.83 -44.77 -5.47
C PHE A 21 1.22 -43.37 -5.55
N ALA A 22 0.32 -43.13 -6.53
CA ALA A 22 -0.41 -41.87 -6.65
C ALA A 22 -1.31 -41.60 -5.43
N SER A 23 -2.05 -42.61 -4.94
CA SER A 23 -2.86 -42.49 -3.73
C SER A 23 -2.03 -42.22 -2.47
N LEU A 24 -0.87 -42.86 -2.33
CA LEU A 24 0.07 -42.60 -1.23
C LEU A 24 0.63 -41.17 -1.28
N CYS A 25 0.98 -40.67 -2.47
CA CYS A 25 1.41 -39.27 -2.64
C CYS A 25 0.28 -38.29 -2.30
N LEU A 26 -0.96 -38.56 -2.72
CA LEU A 26 -2.11 -37.71 -2.41
C LEU A 26 -2.39 -37.65 -0.89
N LEU A 27 -2.32 -38.80 -0.21
CA LEU A 27 -2.46 -38.92 1.24
C LEU A 27 -1.32 -38.21 2.01
N ALA A 28 -0.10 -38.18 1.46
CA ALA A 28 1.03 -37.48 2.06
C ALA A 28 0.99 -35.95 1.85
N LEU A 29 0.40 -35.48 0.73
CA LEU A 29 0.26 -34.06 0.43
C LEU A 29 -0.87 -33.37 1.22
N LEU A 30 -1.93 -34.10 1.57
CA LEU A 30 -3.09 -33.57 2.30
C LEU A 30 -2.73 -32.93 3.67
N PRO A 31 -1.97 -33.57 4.58
CA PRO A 31 -1.60 -32.95 5.86
C PRO A 31 -0.66 -31.76 5.68
N LEU A 32 0.15 -31.73 4.62
CA LEU A 32 1.05 -30.63 4.31
C LEU A 32 0.28 -29.37 3.87
N ALA A 33 -0.81 -29.55 3.12
CA ALA A 33 -1.70 -28.47 2.71
C ALA A 33 -2.46 -27.86 3.90
N VAL A 34 -2.88 -28.69 4.88
CA VAL A 34 -3.53 -28.21 6.11
C VAL A 34 -2.55 -27.45 7.00
N ALA A 35 -1.32 -27.95 7.19
CA ALA A 35 -0.31 -27.30 8.02
C ALA A 35 0.19 -25.94 7.48
N ALA A 36 0.00 -25.67 6.19
CA ALA A 36 0.33 -24.39 5.57
C ALA A 36 -0.80 -23.34 5.69
N CYS A 37 -2.01 -23.75 6.09
CA CYS A 37 -3.11 -22.83 6.30
C CYS A 37 -2.97 -22.14 7.67
N HIS A 38 -2.89 -20.81 7.65
CA HIS A 38 -2.73 -19.96 8.83
C HIS A 38 -3.88 -18.95 8.91
N GLU A 39 -4.29 -18.63 10.13
CA GLU A 39 -5.29 -17.61 10.40
C GLU A 39 -4.63 -16.27 10.76
N MET A 40 -5.10 -15.16 10.20
CA MET A 40 -4.68 -13.82 10.61
C MET A 40 -5.47 -13.38 11.86
N PRO A 41 -4.87 -13.25 13.07
CA PRO A 41 -5.62 -13.11 14.31
C PRO A 41 -6.51 -11.85 14.42
N MET A 42 -6.19 -10.78 13.68
CA MET A 42 -6.98 -9.53 13.73
C MET A 42 -8.23 -9.57 12.83
N THR A 43 -8.35 -10.55 11.92
CA THR A 43 -9.42 -10.62 10.91
C THR A 43 -10.08 -12.00 10.81
N GLY A 44 -9.54 -13.03 11.45
CA GLY A 44 -9.97 -14.43 11.30
C GLY A 44 -9.71 -15.01 9.90
N ARG A 45 -8.95 -14.30 9.05
CA ARG A 45 -8.78 -14.68 7.65
C ARG A 45 -7.79 -15.83 7.49
N GLN A 46 -8.26 -16.92 6.89
CA GLN A 46 -7.39 -18.02 6.45
C GLN A 46 -6.54 -17.62 5.23
N GLN A 47 -5.27 -18.01 5.27
CA GLN A 47 -4.27 -17.77 4.24
C GLN A 47 -3.25 -18.91 4.12
N LEU A 48 -2.65 -19.05 2.93
CA LEU A 48 -1.62 -20.06 2.67
C LEU A 48 -0.23 -19.48 2.86
N LEU A 49 0.49 -19.93 3.90
CA LEU A 49 1.86 -19.53 4.20
C LEU A 49 2.79 -20.75 4.11
N LEU A 50 3.57 -20.81 3.04
CA LEU A 50 4.60 -21.83 2.79
C LEU A 50 6.02 -21.39 3.20
N ILE A 51 6.18 -20.11 3.54
CA ILE A 51 7.46 -19.52 3.94
C ILE A 51 7.43 -19.33 5.47
N PRO A 52 8.44 -19.80 6.22
CA PRO A 52 8.58 -19.51 7.64
C PRO A 52 8.81 -18.02 7.89
N GLU A 53 8.29 -17.49 8.99
CA GLU A 53 8.38 -16.06 9.29
C GLU A 53 9.82 -15.61 9.55
N GLU A 54 10.65 -16.47 10.13
CA GLU A 54 12.07 -16.23 10.35
C GLU A 54 12.82 -16.03 9.03
N GLN A 55 12.39 -16.73 7.96
CA GLN A 55 12.94 -16.55 6.61
C GLN A 55 12.46 -15.23 5.99
N GLU A 56 11.21 -14.82 6.25
CA GLU A 56 10.72 -13.49 5.84
C GLU A 56 11.50 -12.36 6.50
N VAL A 57 11.71 -12.41 7.81
CA VAL A 57 12.48 -11.41 8.58
C VAL A 57 13.89 -11.26 8.00
N LEU A 58 14.59 -12.37 7.73
CA LEU A 58 15.93 -12.36 7.15
C LEU A 58 15.96 -11.78 5.72
N LEU A 59 14.93 -12.06 4.91
CA LEU A 59 14.81 -11.49 3.56
C LEU A 59 14.46 -9.99 3.61
N GLY A 60 13.60 -9.58 4.54
CA GLY A 60 13.23 -8.19 4.80
C GLY A 60 14.43 -7.34 5.21
N GLN A 61 15.23 -7.81 6.17
CA GLN A 61 16.47 -7.17 6.63
C GLN A 61 17.44 -6.92 5.46
N ARG A 62 17.79 -7.96 4.69
CA ARG A 62 18.71 -7.86 3.54
C ARG A 62 18.20 -6.92 2.44
N ALA A 63 16.89 -6.93 2.18
CA ALA A 63 16.28 -6.03 1.22
C ALA A 63 16.32 -4.57 1.72
N TYR A 64 16.10 -4.34 3.01
CA TYR A 64 16.16 -3.03 3.64
C TYR A 64 17.59 -2.45 3.59
N GLU A 65 18.59 -3.19 4.06
CA GLU A 65 20.01 -2.82 3.99
C GLU A 65 20.42 -2.40 2.58
N LYS A 66 20.03 -3.21 1.58
CA LYS A 66 20.27 -2.91 0.17
C LYS A 66 19.60 -1.59 -0.25
N ILE A 67 18.31 -1.40 0.03
CA ILE A 67 17.60 -0.15 -0.29
C ILE A 67 18.29 1.06 0.34
N LEU A 68 18.68 0.98 1.62
CA LEU A 68 19.35 2.08 2.32
C LEU A 68 20.75 2.38 1.77
N SER A 69 21.45 1.39 1.21
CA SER A 69 22.73 1.61 0.52
C SER A 69 22.58 2.32 -0.83
N GLU A 70 21.40 2.24 -1.45
CA GLU A 70 21.12 2.72 -2.80
C GLU A 70 20.26 4.00 -2.82
N GLN A 71 19.48 4.26 -1.76
CA GLN A 71 18.58 5.40 -1.62
C GLN A 71 19.07 6.37 -0.53
N PRO A 72 19.27 7.67 -0.83
CA PRO A 72 19.71 8.64 0.16
C PRO A 72 18.63 8.91 1.21
N LEU A 73 19.02 8.98 2.49
CA LEU A 73 18.14 9.41 3.58
C LEU A 73 17.78 10.92 3.47
N SER A 74 16.59 11.28 3.94
CA SER A 74 16.13 12.66 4.03
C SER A 74 17.02 13.49 4.96
N ARG A 75 17.35 14.70 4.51
CA ARG A 75 18.14 15.68 5.29
C ARG A 75 17.28 16.49 6.25
N HIS A 76 15.95 16.38 6.21
CA HIS A 76 15.05 17.12 7.09
C HIS A 76 14.95 16.43 8.46
N PRO A 77 15.46 17.02 9.56
CA PRO A 77 15.32 16.43 10.90
C PRO A 77 13.87 16.35 11.34
N GLN A 78 13.04 17.33 10.95
CA GLN A 78 11.61 17.39 11.27
C GLN A 78 10.86 16.15 10.75
N TYR A 79 11.02 15.79 9.47
CA TYR A 79 10.39 14.57 8.92
C TYR A 79 10.91 13.29 9.58
N ARG A 80 12.22 13.19 9.87
CA ARG A 80 12.79 12.01 10.55
C ARG A 80 12.26 11.84 11.97
N GLN A 81 12.18 12.92 12.75
CA GLN A 81 11.63 12.92 14.10
C GLN A 81 10.15 12.58 14.11
N LEU A 82 9.38 13.15 13.18
CA LEU A 82 7.95 12.88 13.01
C LEU A 82 7.69 11.40 12.68
N VAL A 83 8.38 10.85 11.68
CA VAL A 83 8.20 9.47 11.23
C VAL A 83 8.64 8.45 12.28
N GLU A 84 9.74 8.70 12.99
CA GLU A 84 10.14 7.87 14.14
C GLU A 84 9.07 7.93 15.26
N ARG A 85 8.57 9.12 15.62
CA ARG A 85 7.56 9.32 16.68
C ARG A 85 6.23 8.64 16.36
N VAL A 86 5.69 8.86 15.16
CA VAL A 86 4.44 8.24 14.71
C VAL A 86 4.64 6.72 14.55
N GLY A 87 5.72 6.31 13.88
CA GLY A 87 6.04 4.89 13.64
C GLY A 87 6.16 4.08 14.92
N ARG A 88 6.85 4.58 15.95
CA ARG A 88 6.98 3.90 17.25
C ARG A 88 5.64 3.72 17.96
N ARG A 89 4.72 4.69 17.88
CA ARG A 89 3.36 4.57 18.44
C ARG A 89 2.57 3.46 17.73
N ILE A 90 2.66 3.38 16.39
CA ILE A 90 2.02 2.32 15.61
C ILE A 90 2.67 0.94 15.88
N ALA A 91 3.99 0.85 16.01
CA ALA A 91 4.70 -0.39 16.36
C ALA A 91 4.31 -0.93 17.75
N ALA A 92 4.06 -0.04 18.73
CA ALA A 92 3.55 -0.44 20.03
C ALA A 92 2.13 -1.05 19.89
N ALA A 93 1.24 -0.41 19.14
CA ALA A 93 -0.10 -0.93 18.84
C ALA A 93 -0.09 -2.23 18.01
N ALA A 94 0.97 -2.48 17.23
CA ALA A 94 1.17 -3.68 16.41
C ALA A 94 1.55 -4.93 17.22
N GLY A 95 1.95 -4.80 18.48
CA GLY A 95 2.16 -5.94 19.38
C GLY A 95 3.33 -6.86 19.01
N ARG A 96 4.33 -6.40 18.24
CA ARG A 96 5.51 -7.20 17.85
C ARG A 96 6.78 -6.74 18.58
N PRO A 97 6.98 -7.11 19.86
CA PRO A 97 8.21 -6.80 20.60
C PRO A 97 9.41 -7.65 20.14
N ASP A 98 9.16 -8.68 19.34
CA ASP A 98 10.16 -9.53 18.69
C ASP A 98 10.71 -8.93 17.38
N PHE A 99 10.07 -7.88 16.86
CA PHE A 99 10.56 -7.13 15.70
C PHE A 99 11.46 -5.96 16.11
N ASP A 100 12.55 -5.81 15.36
CA ASP A 100 13.51 -4.73 15.51
C ASP A 100 13.08 -3.53 14.67
N TRP A 101 12.15 -2.75 15.23
CA TRP A 101 11.50 -1.66 14.50
C TRP A 101 12.46 -0.53 14.13
N GLU A 102 12.52 -0.20 12.84
CA GLU A 102 13.29 0.91 12.27
C GLU A 102 12.41 1.74 11.33
N PHE A 103 12.47 3.07 11.46
CA PHE A 103 11.71 3.99 10.63
C PHE A 103 12.63 4.99 9.94
N HIS A 104 12.61 5.02 8.60
CA HIS A 104 13.45 5.93 7.83
C HIS A 104 12.66 6.76 6.82
N VAL A 105 13.12 8.00 6.64
CA VAL A 105 12.61 8.88 5.58
C VAL A 105 13.62 8.89 4.45
N LEU A 106 13.19 8.46 3.26
CA LEU A 106 14.00 8.47 2.05
C LEU A 106 13.83 9.81 1.33
N ALA A 107 14.93 10.36 0.82
CA ALA A 107 14.89 11.59 0.05
C ALA A 107 14.26 11.38 -1.32
N GLY A 108 13.45 12.34 -1.77
CA GLY A 108 12.90 12.35 -3.13
C GLY A 108 11.40 12.62 -3.18
N GLN A 109 10.94 13.06 -4.35
CA GLN A 109 9.55 13.46 -4.63
C GLN A 109 8.61 12.27 -4.91
N GLN A 110 9.10 11.04 -4.78
CA GLN A 110 8.30 9.84 -4.96
C GLN A 110 7.21 9.79 -3.89
N GLN A 111 5.96 9.56 -4.31
CA GLN A 111 4.83 9.33 -3.41
C GLN A 111 4.76 7.82 -3.17
N ASN A 112 5.50 7.35 -2.17
CA ASN A 112 5.54 5.95 -1.78
C ASN A 112 5.94 5.75 -0.30
N ALA A 113 5.55 4.61 0.24
CA ALA A 113 5.99 4.07 1.53
C ALA A 113 6.08 2.54 1.39
N PHE A 114 6.79 1.88 2.30
CA PHE A 114 6.78 0.42 2.39
C PHE A 114 7.15 -0.04 3.80
N ALA A 115 6.65 -1.21 4.21
CA ALA A 115 7.17 -1.97 5.33
C ALA A 115 7.63 -3.38 4.90
N LEU A 116 8.67 -3.88 5.56
CA LEU A 116 9.22 -5.21 5.37
C LEU A 116 9.19 -6.01 6.69
N PRO A 117 9.10 -7.35 6.63
CA PRO A 117 9.18 -8.23 7.80
C PRO A 117 10.41 -7.95 8.68
N GLY A 118 10.23 -8.08 10.00
CA GLY A 118 11.26 -7.73 10.99
C GLY A 118 11.20 -6.28 11.46
N GLY A 119 10.20 -5.50 11.04
CA GLY A 119 9.92 -4.16 11.54
C GLY A 119 10.58 -3.02 10.76
N LYS A 120 10.99 -3.26 9.50
CA LYS A 120 11.76 -2.28 8.71
C LYS A 120 10.84 -1.45 7.83
N VAL A 121 10.69 -0.16 8.14
CA VAL A 121 9.68 0.72 7.52
C VAL A 121 10.33 1.96 6.94
N ALA A 122 9.96 2.34 5.71
CA ALA A 122 10.41 3.59 5.12
C ALA A 122 9.34 4.32 4.31
N ILE A 123 9.48 5.64 4.24
CA ILE A 123 8.57 6.56 3.54
C ILE A 123 9.37 7.64 2.82
N TYR A 124 8.94 8.01 1.60
CA TYR A 124 9.60 9.07 0.84
C TYR A 124 9.07 10.46 1.23
N GLU A 125 9.93 11.49 1.11
CA GLU A 125 9.55 12.89 1.35
C GLU A 125 8.31 13.34 0.56
N GLY A 126 8.11 12.80 -0.65
CA GLY A 126 6.95 13.09 -1.50
C GLY A 126 5.58 12.73 -0.89
N MET A 127 5.53 11.86 0.13
CA MET A 127 4.29 11.56 0.86
C MET A 127 3.92 12.65 1.88
N MET A 128 4.90 13.37 2.44
CA MET A 128 4.70 14.29 3.57
C MET A 128 3.64 15.37 3.31
N PRO A 129 3.57 16.01 2.12
CA PRO A 129 2.54 16.99 1.81
C PRO A 129 1.11 16.42 1.76
N ILE A 130 0.94 15.12 1.49
CA ILE A 130 -0.38 14.48 1.33
C ILE A 130 -0.88 13.95 2.68
N CYS A 131 0.04 13.45 3.51
CA CYS A 131 -0.24 13.10 4.90
C CYS A 131 -0.82 14.29 5.68
N ALA A 132 -0.31 15.50 5.47
CA ALA A 132 -0.79 16.79 6.04
C ALA A 132 -0.70 16.95 7.57
N ASN A 133 -0.93 15.89 8.35
CA ASN A 133 -0.85 15.85 9.82
C ASN A 133 -0.34 14.47 10.31
N GLU A 134 -0.06 14.31 11.60
CA GLU A 134 0.41 13.03 12.16
C GLU A 134 -0.58 11.89 11.93
N ALA A 135 -1.90 12.11 12.02
CA ALA A 135 -2.87 11.05 11.79
C ALA A 135 -2.88 10.58 10.33
N GLY A 136 -2.74 11.48 9.35
CA GLY A 136 -2.61 11.12 7.94
C GLY A 136 -1.28 10.44 7.62
N LEU A 137 -0.22 10.67 8.40
CA LEU A 137 0.99 9.85 8.37
C LEU A 137 0.77 8.49 9.05
N ALA A 138 0.02 8.44 10.14
CA ALA A 138 -0.35 7.20 10.82
C ALA A 138 -1.17 6.27 9.92
N VAL A 139 -2.07 6.79 9.07
CA VAL A 139 -2.80 6.01 8.04
C VAL A 139 -1.82 5.26 7.12
N VAL A 140 -0.79 5.94 6.62
CA VAL A 140 0.21 5.34 5.72
C VAL A 140 1.04 4.29 6.46
N LEU A 141 1.59 4.63 7.63
CA LEU A 141 2.46 3.73 8.38
C LEU A 141 1.70 2.52 8.95
N SER A 142 0.44 2.69 9.35
CA SER A 142 -0.38 1.58 9.84
C SER A 142 -0.83 0.63 8.74
N HIS A 143 -1.13 1.15 7.54
CA HIS A 143 -1.42 0.33 6.35
C HIS A 143 -0.20 -0.52 5.94
N GLU A 144 0.99 0.08 5.89
CA GLU A 144 2.22 -0.67 5.60
C GLU A 144 2.53 -1.73 6.66
N ILE A 145 2.43 -1.37 7.94
CA ILE A 145 2.61 -2.32 9.04
C ILE A 145 1.55 -3.43 8.98
N ALA A 146 0.31 -3.13 8.59
CA ALA A 146 -0.74 -4.13 8.43
C ALA A 146 -0.40 -5.18 7.36
N HIS A 147 0.22 -4.79 6.24
CA HIS A 147 0.70 -5.76 5.23
C HIS A 147 1.74 -6.73 5.79
N VAL A 148 2.60 -6.26 6.69
CA VAL A 148 3.61 -7.09 7.37
C VAL A 148 2.96 -8.00 8.41
N LEU A 149 2.08 -7.48 9.27
CA LEU A 149 1.36 -8.28 10.27
C LEU A 149 0.49 -9.38 9.64
N ALA A 150 -0.21 -9.04 8.55
CA ALA A 150 -1.01 -9.98 7.78
C ALA A 150 -0.16 -10.94 6.92
N ARG A 151 1.17 -10.77 6.87
CA ARG A 151 2.12 -11.57 6.08
C ARG A 151 1.74 -11.66 4.59
N HIS A 152 1.16 -10.59 4.04
CA HIS A 152 0.72 -10.49 2.64
C HIS A 152 1.86 -10.73 1.64
N GLY A 153 3.10 -10.40 2.01
CA GLY A 153 4.31 -10.73 1.26
C GLY A 153 4.49 -12.25 1.08
N ALA A 154 4.57 -13.01 2.18
CA ALA A 154 4.68 -14.47 2.12
C ALA A 154 3.46 -15.16 1.55
N GLU A 155 2.22 -14.73 1.83
CA GLU A 155 1.03 -15.35 1.24
C GLU A 155 1.13 -15.32 -0.29
N ARG A 156 1.46 -14.16 -0.83
CA ARG A 156 1.63 -13.93 -2.26
C ARG A 156 2.82 -14.68 -2.86
N MET A 157 3.94 -14.80 -2.15
CA MET A 157 5.06 -15.65 -2.59
C MET A 157 4.67 -17.13 -2.58
N SER A 158 3.93 -17.57 -1.56
CA SER A 158 3.41 -18.94 -1.41
C SER A 158 2.47 -19.29 -2.56
N GLN A 159 1.52 -18.41 -2.88
CA GLN A 159 0.64 -18.52 -4.05
C GLN A 159 1.45 -18.65 -5.36
N LYS A 160 2.49 -17.82 -5.58
CA LYS A 160 3.38 -17.95 -6.76
C LYS A 160 4.14 -19.28 -6.78
N SER A 161 4.62 -19.76 -5.63
CA SER A 161 5.30 -21.05 -5.51
C SER A 161 4.37 -22.22 -5.81
N VAL A 162 3.11 -22.18 -5.36
CA VAL A 162 2.09 -23.18 -5.73
C VAL A 162 1.82 -23.15 -7.23
N VAL A 163 1.55 -21.97 -7.82
CA VAL A 163 1.28 -21.86 -9.27
C VAL A 163 2.47 -22.38 -10.10
N ARG A 164 3.71 -22.06 -9.70
CA ARG A 164 4.92 -22.59 -10.35
C ARG A 164 5.12 -24.09 -10.10
N GLY A 165 4.78 -24.60 -8.91
CA GLY A 165 4.89 -26.02 -8.58
C GLY A 165 3.87 -26.88 -9.34
N VAL A 166 2.62 -26.41 -9.45
CA VAL A 166 1.56 -27.04 -10.24
C VAL A 166 1.85 -26.95 -11.74
N GLY A 167 2.25 -25.77 -12.23
CA GLY A 167 2.70 -25.61 -13.63
C GLY A 167 3.91 -26.50 -13.95
N GLY A 168 4.89 -26.55 -13.05
CA GLY A 168 6.06 -27.43 -13.15
C GLY A 168 5.75 -28.93 -13.01
N LEU A 169 4.63 -29.31 -12.40
CA LEU A 169 4.14 -30.71 -12.40
C LEU A 169 3.48 -31.06 -13.74
N ILE A 170 2.74 -30.13 -14.35
CA ILE A 170 2.19 -30.28 -15.71
C ILE A 170 3.35 -30.36 -16.72
N ASP A 171 4.34 -29.48 -16.61
CA ASP A 171 5.55 -29.52 -17.44
C ASP A 171 6.39 -30.78 -17.16
N LYS A 172 6.52 -31.27 -15.92
CA LYS A 172 7.24 -32.54 -15.64
C LYS A 172 6.55 -33.79 -16.17
N VAL A 173 5.25 -33.74 -16.44
CA VAL A 173 4.55 -34.78 -17.20
C VAL A 173 4.88 -34.73 -18.71
N THR A 174 5.43 -33.61 -19.20
CA THR A 174 5.81 -33.43 -20.62
C THR A 174 7.31 -33.30 -20.90
N ARG A 175 8.16 -32.93 -19.92
CA ARG A 175 9.64 -32.87 -19.98
C ARG A 175 10.32 -32.80 -18.60
N GLU A 176 11.42 -33.53 -18.40
CA GLU A 176 12.24 -33.45 -17.19
C GLU A 176 13.10 -32.17 -17.16
N GLN A 177 12.88 -31.27 -16.18
CA GLN A 177 13.85 -30.24 -15.77
C GLN A 177 13.83 -29.95 -14.25
N GLU A 178 14.89 -29.29 -13.79
CA GLU A 178 15.37 -29.25 -12.41
C GLU A 178 14.59 -28.32 -11.45
N VAL A 179 14.88 -28.44 -10.15
CA VAL A 179 14.27 -27.65 -9.07
C VAL A 179 14.93 -26.26 -9.02
N PRO A 180 14.20 -25.15 -8.83
CA PRO A 180 14.78 -23.81 -8.81
C PRO A 180 15.62 -23.53 -7.57
N ASP A 181 16.80 -22.96 -7.80
CA ASP A 181 17.80 -22.59 -6.80
C ASP A 181 17.38 -21.41 -5.90
N GLN A 182 17.91 -21.34 -4.66
CA GLN A 182 17.56 -20.32 -3.67
C GLN A 182 18.00 -18.90 -4.09
N GLU A 183 19.05 -18.76 -4.91
CA GLU A 183 19.46 -17.44 -5.44
C GLU A 183 18.34 -16.76 -6.24
N LYS A 184 17.45 -17.54 -6.88
CA LYS A 184 16.30 -16.99 -7.62
C LYS A 184 15.22 -16.41 -6.69
N ILE A 185 15.18 -16.81 -5.42
CA ILE A 185 14.31 -16.21 -4.40
C ILE A 185 14.89 -14.85 -3.95
N VAL A 186 16.22 -14.77 -3.82
CA VAL A 186 16.91 -13.50 -3.50
C VAL A 186 16.75 -12.49 -4.65
N GLN A 187 16.80 -12.91 -5.92
CA GLN A 187 16.47 -12.03 -7.05
C GLN A 187 15.01 -11.52 -6.99
N VAL A 188 14.06 -12.33 -6.53
CA VAL A 188 12.66 -11.90 -6.36
C VAL A 188 12.48 -10.85 -5.26
N TYR A 189 13.38 -10.75 -4.29
CA TYR A 189 13.42 -9.62 -3.33
C TYR A 189 14.27 -8.45 -3.85
N GLY A 190 15.54 -8.70 -4.21
CA GLY A 190 16.53 -7.66 -4.51
C GLY A 190 16.38 -6.97 -5.88
N ALA A 191 15.65 -7.56 -6.83
CA ALA A 191 15.23 -6.88 -8.06
C ALA A 191 13.81 -6.26 -7.95
N ALA A 192 12.95 -6.78 -7.06
CA ALA A 192 11.63 -6.20 -6.82
C ALA A 192 11.70 -4.91 -5.98
N SER A 193 12.69 -4.80 -5.09
CA SER A 193 12.92 -3.59 -4.29
C SER A 193 13.27 -2.34 -5.11
N HIS A 194 13.70 -2.52 -6.37
CA HIS A 194 14.34 -1.46 -7.17
C HIS A 194 13.43 -0.71 -8.15
N LEU A 195 12.22 -1.22 -8.41
CA LEU A 195 11.43 -0.77 -9.57
C LEU A 195 9.92 -0.64 -9.31
N GLY A 196 9.46 -0.70 -8.06
CA GLY A 196 8.01 -0.72 -7.76
C GLY A 196 7.29 -1.98 -8.27
N VAL A 197 8.00 -2.97 -8.83
CA VAL A 197 7.43 -4.22 -9.37
C VAL A 197 7.20 -5.28 -8.28
N ILE A 198 6.72 -4.84 -7.13
CA ILE A 198 5.73 -5.64 -6.41
C ILE A 198 4.48 -5.53 -7.29
N LEU A 199 4.19 -6.53 -8.17
CA LEU A 199 2.88 -6.59 -8.86
C LEU A 199 1.80 -6.27 -7.81
N PRO A 200 0.79 -5.44 -8.08
CA PRO A 200 -0.08 -4.92 -7.04
C PRO A 200 -0.61 -5.99 -6.08
N TYR A 201 -0.74 -5.61 -4.81
CA TYR A 201 -1.45 -6.44 -3.84
C TYR A 201 -2.88 -6.72 -4.33
N SER A 202 -3.44 -7.85 -3.91
CA SER A 202 -4.82 -8.17 -4.27
C SER A 202 -5.76 -7.19 -3.57
N ARG A 203 -6.93 -6.88 -4.16
CA ARG A 203 -7.94 -6.05 -3.47
C ARG A 203 -8.28 -6.59 -2.07
N LYS A 204 -8.27 -7.93 -1.90
CA LYS A 204 -8.46 -8.59 -0.60
C LYS A 204 -7.37 -8.21 0.42
N HIS A 205 -6.12 -8.13 0.00
CA HIS A 205 -5.00 -7.69 0.86
C HIS A 205 -5.10 -6.21 1.20
N GLU A 206 -5.47 -5.35 0.24
CA GLU A 206 -5.66 -3.92 0.49
C GLU A 206 -6.81 -3.66 1.47
N THR A 207 -7.97 -4.30 1.29
CA THR A 207 -9.12 -4.19 2.23
C THR A 207 -8.80 -4.74 3.62
N GLU A 208 -8.00 -5.82 3.72
CA GLU A 208 -7.55 -6.32 5.02
C GLU A 208 -6.54 -5.37 5.68
N ALA A 209 -5.59 -4.83 4.91
CA ALA A 209 -4.61 -3.87 5.40
C ALA A 209 -5.26 -2.54 5.83
N ASP A 210 -6.29 -2.07 5.11
CA ASP A 210 -7.15 -0.94 5.52
C ASP A 210 -7.78 -1.19 6.91
N SER A 211 -8.41 -2.35 7.10
CA SER A 211 -9.12 -2.70 8.34
C SER A 211 -8.18 -2.84 9.55
N ILE A 212 -7.04 -3.51 9.36
CA ILE A 212 -5.99 -3.65 10.38
C ILE A 212 -5.34 -2.29 10.65
N GLY A 213 -4.95 -1.55 9.61
CA GLY A 213 -4.29 -0.25 9.72
C GLY A 213 -5.15 0.79 10.44
N LEU A 214 -6.45 0.83 10.15
CA LEU A 214 -7.42 1.68 10.85
C LEU A 214 -7.52 1.31 12.34
N THR A 215 -7.49 0.01 12.66
CA THR A 215 -7.45 -0.49 14.05
C THR A 215 -6.14 -0.11 14.75
N LEU A 216 -4.99 -0.22 14.07
CA LEU A 216 -3.68 0.12 14.63
C LEU A 216 -3.52 1.60 14.90
N MET A 217 -3.92 2.49 13.97
CA MET A 217 -3.82 3.94 14.18
C MET A 217 -4.73 4.41 15.32
N ALA A 218 -5.93 3.84 15.43
CA ALA A 218 -6.86 4.12 16.53
C ALA A 218 -6.27 3.71 17.88
N ARG A 219 -5.75 2.47 18.00
CA ARG A 219 -5.06 1.97 19.21
C ARG A 219 -3.81 2.76 19.56
N ALA A 220 -3.11 3.30 18.57
CA ALA A 220 -1.94 4.16 18.74
C ALA A 220 -2.30 5.62 19.10
N GLY A 221 -3.59 5.95 19.25
CA GLY A 221 -4.05 7.26 19.67
C GLY A 221 -4.30 8.27 18.55
N TYR A 222 -4.37 7.85 17.29
CA TYR A 222 -4.67 8.73 16.16
C TYR A 222 -6.12 8.61 15.71
N ASP A 223 -6.70 9.75 15.33
CA ASP A 223 -8.11 9.82 14.94
C ASP A 223 -8.39 9.00 13.66
N PRO A 224 -9.17 7.90 13.72
CA PRO A 224 -9.43 7.06 12.56
C PRO A 224 -10.24 7.79 11.47
N ARG A 225 -10.92 8.90 11.81
CA ARG A 225 -11.69 9.72 10.84
C ARG A 225 -10.79 10.40 9.80
N GLU A 226 -9.49 10.48 10.04
CA GLU A 226 -8.52 10.99 9.07
C GLU A 226 -8.26 10.02 7.90
N ALA A 227 -8.60 8.72 8.03
CA ALA A 227 -8.26 7.73 7.02
C ALA A 227 -9.02 7.93 5.68
N PRO A 228 -10.35 8.15 5.64
CA PRO A 228 -11.03 8.51 4.39
C PRO A 228 -10.51 9.81 3.79
N GLU A 229 -10.33 10.85 4.61
CA GLU A 229 -9.81 12.17 4.20
C GLU A 229 -8.43 12.06 3.54
N PHE A 230 -7.52 11.27 4.11
CA PHE A 230 -6.22 10.98 3.52
C PHE A 230 -6.36 10.36 2.12
N TRP A 231 -7.22 9.37 1.95
CA TRP A 231 -7.43 8.70 0.65
C TRP A 231 -8.03 9.62 -0.41
N GLU A 232 -8.90 10.56 -0.02
CA GLU A 232 -9.43 11.58 -0.92
C GLU A 232 -8.34 12.58 -1.35
N ARG A 233 -7.50 13.05 -0.42
CA ARG A 233 -6.31 13.88 -0.76
C ARG A 233 -5.33 13.12 -1.65
N PHE A 234 -5.11 11.83 -1.41
CA PHE A 234 -4.22 10.98 -2.19
C PHE A 234 -4.73 10.77 -3.63
N ALA A 235 -6.04 10.56 -3.80
CA ALA A 235 -6.67 10.50 -5.11
C ALA A 235 -6.55 11.84 -5.86
N ALA A 236 -6.77 12.98 -5.20
CA ALA A 236 -6.65 14.31 -5.81
C ALA A 236 -5.21 14.63 -6.27
N ALA A 237 -4.20 14.17 -5.53
CA ALA A 237 -2.79 14.33 -5.89
C ALA A 237 -2.35 13.53 -7.14
N SER A 238 -3.18 12.61 -7.64
CA SER A 238 -2.85 11.63 -8.69
C SER A 238 -3.08 12.15 -10.14
N SER A 239 -3.06 13.46 -10.36
CA SER A 239 -3.56 14.14 -11.57
C SER A 239 -2.66 14.00 -12.82
N GLY A 240 -2.62 12.80 -13.39
CA GLY A 240 -2.07 12.53 -14.73
C GLY A 240 -1.25 11.23 -14.84
N ARG A 241 -0.73 10.74 -13.72
CA ARG A 241 -0.10 9.42 -13.58
C ARG A 241 -0.37 8.93 -12.15
N PRO A 242 -0.77 7.66 -11.93
CA PRO A 242 -0.93 7.15 -10.58
C PRO A 242 0.40 7.25 -9.81
N PRO A 243 0.38 7.67 -8.54
CA PRO A 243 1.52 7.57 -7.62
C PRO A 243 2.12 6.17 -7.60
N GLU A 244 3.41 6.05 -7.28
CA GLU A 244 4.05 4.75 -7.17
C GLU A 244 3.35 3.88 -6.10
N PHE A 245 2.92 4.49 -5.01
CA PHE A 245 2.06 3.85 -4.00
C PHE A 245 0.80 3.24 -4.61
N LEU A 246 0.10 3.91 -5.55
CA LEU A 246 -1.08 3.31 -6.21
C LEU A 246 -0.72 2.16 -7.16
N SER A 247 0.54 2.07 -7.58
CA SER A 247 1.01 0.99 -8.47
C SER A 247 1.27 -0.31 -7.69
N THR A 248 1.65 -0.22 -6.42
CA THR A 248 1.76 -1.36 -5.49
C THR A 248 0.47 -1.61 -4.68
N HIS A 249 -0.26 -0.55 -4.33
CA HIS A 249 -1.50 -0.51 -3.54
C HIS A 249 -2.65 0.08 -4.37
N PRO A 250 -3.28 -0.72 -5.26
CA PRO A 250 -4.30 -0.20 -6.17
C PRO A 250 -5.51 0.32 -5.38
N SER A 251 -5.71 1.63 -5.38
CA SER A 251 -6.92 2.24 -4.83
C SER A 251 -8.08 2.01 -5.78
N ASP A 252 -9.16 1.41 -5.27
CA ASP A 252 -10.47 1.49 -5.88
C ASP A 252 -11.26 2.67 -5.28
N THR A 253 -12.32 3.09 -5.97
CA THR A 253 -13.26 4.11 -5.48
C THR A 253 -14.13 3.62 -4.30
N HIS A 254 -13.79 2.48 -3.71
CA HIS A 254 -14.48 1.88 -2.58
C HIS A 254 -13.65 1.93 -1.29
N ARG A 255 -12.32 2.13 -1.31
CA ARG A 255 -11.47 2.20 -0.09
C ARG A 255 -11.94 3.23 0.93
N ALA A 256 -12.12 4.50 0.53
CA ALA A 256 -12.62 5.54 1.43
C ALA A 256 -14.01 5.19 2.01
N ARG A 257 -14.91 4.60 1.19
CA ARG A 257 -16.23 4.12 1.63
C ARG A 257 -16.15 2.92 2.57
N HIS A 258 -15.19 2.02 2.35
CA HIS A 258 -14.94 0.86 3.20
C HIS A 258 -14.44 1.30 4.58
N LEU A 259 -13.42 2.16 4.60
CA LEU A 259 -12.89 2.77 5.83
C LEU A 259 -13.97 3.55 6.58
N ALA A 260 -14.79 4.35 5.88
CA ALA A 260 -15.94 5.04 6.46
C ALA A 260 -16.92 4.08 7.16
N GLY A 261 -17.17 2.91 6.58
CA GLY A 261 -17.99 1.85 7.19
C GLY A 261 -17.37 1.16 8.41
N LEU A 262 -16.05 1.26 8.60
CA LEU A 262 -15.33 0.73 9.76
C LEU A 262 -15.14 1.76 10.88
N LEU A 263 -15.37 3.05 10.63
CA LEU A 263 -15.10 4.14 11.59
C LEU A 263 -15.76 3.91 12.95
N ALA A 264 -17.00 3.42 13.01
CA ALA A 264 -17.67 3.17 14.29
C ALA A 264 -16.89 2.20 15.20
N LYS A 265 -16.36 1.10 14.62
CA LYS A 265 -15.51 0.13 15.35
C LYS A 265 -14.15 0.71 15.69
N ALA A 266 -13.56 1.48 14.77
CA ALA A 266 -12.25 2.10 14.97
C ALA A 266 -12.28 3.18 16.06
N SER A 267 -13.34 4.00 16.11
CA SER A 267 -13.56 5.00 17.15
C SER A 267 -13.60 4.38 18.54
N THR A 268 -14.18 3.19 18.71
CA THR A 268 -14.13 2.48 20.01
C THR A 268 -12.70 2.18 20.44
N TYR A 269 -11.80 1.78 19.53
CA TYR A 269 -10.38 1.58 19.88
C TYR A 269 -9.67 2.90 20.21
N TYR A 270 -10.01 3.98 19.53
CA TYR A 270 -9.46 5.32 19.78
C TYR A 270 -9.95 5.91 21.11
N GLU A 271 -11.21 5.69 21.47
CA GLU A 271 -11.83 6.07 22.75
C GLU A 271 -11.15 5.37 23.95
N HIS A 272 -10.60 4.17 23.74
CA HIS A 272 -9.87 3.40 24.75
C HIS A 272 -8.34 3.48 24.62
N ALA A 273 -7.80 4.33 23.73
CA ALA A 273 -6.36 4.51 23.60
C ALA A 273 -5.77 5.23 24.84
N GLU A 274 -4.59 4.78 25.30
CA GLU A 274 -3.91 5.36 26.47
C GLU A 274 -3.66 6.87 26.34
N THR A 275 -3.45 7.35 25.11
CA THR A 275 -3.38 8.77 24.80
C THR A 275 -4.09 9.03 23.48
N GLN A 276 -4.84 10.13 23.41
CA GLN A 276 -5.53 10.59 22.21
C GLN A 276 -4.79 11.80 21.63
N PHE A 277 -4.03 11.58 20.57
CA PHE A 277 -3.32 12.61 19.81
C PHE A 277 -4.22 13.34 18.79
N GLY A 278 -5.40 12.78 18.48
CA GLY A 278 -6.29 13.33 17.46
C GLY A 278 -5.64 13.30 16.08
N LEU A 279 -5.62 14.46 15.40
CA LEU A 279 -4.87 14.67 14.15
C LEU A 279 -3.35 14.84 14.39
N GLY A 280 -2.93 15.14 15.63
CA GLY A 280 -1.57 15.48 16.00
C GLY A 280 -1.03 16.76 15.35
N GLU A 281 0.29 16.86 15.23
CA GLU A 281 0.97 18.02 14.63
C GLU A 281 0.76 18.08 13.10
N ALA A 282 0.60 19.30 12.57
CA ALA A 282 0.57 19.53 11.12
C ALA A 282 1.97 19.35 10.51
N ILE A 283 2.05 18.70 9.35
CA ILE A 283 3.31 18.38 8.69
C ILE A 283 3.78 19.58 7.86
N PRO A 284 4.97 20.15 8.11
CA PRO A 284 5.45 21.30 7.36
C PRO A 284 5.74 20.92 5.90
N HIS A 285 5.33 21.75 4.95
CA HIS A 285 5.69 21.56 3.54
C HIS A 285 7.15 21.97 3.28
N LEU A 286 8.07 21.00 3.36
CA LEU A 286 9.50 21.21 3.10
C LEU A 286 9.87 20.88 1.64
N PRO A 287 10.81 21.62 1.02
CA PRO A 287 11.32 21.28 -0.30
C PRO A 287 12.21 20.04 -0.24
N SER A 288 11.87 18.98 -0.98
CA SER A 288 12.62 17.71 -0.97
C SER A 288 14.15 17.89 -1.02
N SER A 289 14.86 17.06 -0.25
CA SER A 289 16.32 17.02 -0.17
C SER A 289 16.99 16.88 -1.54
N ALA A 290 16.36 16.18 -2.48
CA ALA A 290 16.85 16.07 -3.87
C ALA A 290 16.88 17.43 -4.58
N ARG A 291 15.84 18.26 -4.39
CA ARG A 291 15.78 19.63 -4.93
C ARG A 291 16.73 20.58 -4.20
N MET A 292 16.99 20.36 -2.91
CA MET A 292 18.01 21.11 -2.16
C MET A 292 19.43 20.80 -2.66
N ALA A 293 19.73 19.54 -2.97
CA ALA A 293 21.03 19.14 -3.52
C ALA A 293 21.26 19.63 -4.96
N ALA A 294 20.19 19.77 -5.76
CA ALA A 294 20.25 20.26 -7.13
C ALA A 294 20.31 21.79 -7.27
N ARG A 295 20.27 22.55 -6.16
CA ARG A 295 20.44 24.01 -6.21
C ARG A 295 21.93 24.32 -6.39
N PRO A 296 22.37 24.97 -7.49
CA PRO A 296 23.74 25.48 -7.54
C PRO A 296 23.91 26.50 -6.42
N THR A 297 25.01 26.40 -5.68
CA THR A 297 25.46 27.46 -4.77
C THR A 297 25.87 28.66 -5.60
N ILE A 298 24.89 29.52 -5.90
CA ILE A 298 25.18 30.88 -6.39
C ILE A 298 25.82 31.60 -5.22
N ASP A 299 27.14 31.75 -5.29
CA ASP A 299 27.90 32.59 -4.39
C ASP A 299 27.43 34.05 -4.57
N PRO A 300 26.90 34.72 -3.52
CA PRO A 300 26.46 36.10 -3.62
C PRO A 300 27.60 37.12 -3.80
N GLN A 301 28.86 36.70 -3.90
CA GLN A 301 30.01 37.59 -4.07
C GLN A 301 30.41 37.89 -5.53
N VAL A 302 29.85 37.21 -6.54
CA VAL A 302 30.20 37.50 -7.95
C VAL A 302 29.22 38.50 -8.57
N GLN A 303 29.60 39.78 -8.55
CA GLN A 303 28.93 40.80 -9.35
C GLN A 303 29.08 40.50 -10.85
N PRO A 304 28.03 40.62 -11.68
CA PRO A 304 28.18 40.52 -13.12
C PRO A 304 28.97 41.73 -13.63
N ALA A 305 30.15 41.47 -14.20
CA ALA A 305 30.96 42.51 -14.83
C ALA A 305 30.18 43.16 -15.98
N ALA A 306 30.14 44.50 -15.98
CA ALA A 306 29.44 45.26 -17.00
C ALA A 306 30.09 45.07 -18.38
N VAL A 307 29.28 44.71 -19.38
CA VAL A 307 29.62 44.84 -20.80
C VAL A 307 28.70 45.86 -21.44
N HIS A 308 29.16 47.10 -21.50
CA HIS A 308 28.53 48.15 -22.28
C HIS A 308 29.10 48.20 -23.70
N ALA A 309 28.20 48.48 -24.65
CA ALA A 309 28.43 49.11 -25.95
C ALA A 309 29.27 48.38 -27.02
N ALA A 310 28.56 47.94 -28.06
CA ALA A 310 28.74 48.54 -29.39
C ALA A 310 27.39 48.56 -30.13
N ALA A 311 27.01 49.71 -30.68
CA ALA A 311 25.83 49.87 -31.53
C ALA A 311 26.27 50.20 -32.95
N SER A 312 25.56 49.69 -33.96
CA SER A 312 25.54 50.27 -35.31
C SER A 312 24.20 50.01 -35.97
N GLU A 313 23.73 51.01 -36.71
CA GLU A 313 22.35 51.12 -37.23
C GLU A 313 22.16 50.38 -38.57
N ALA A 314 20.91 49.96 -38.85
CA ALA A 314 20.34 49.94 -40.21
C ALA A 314 18.81 49.79 -40.16
N THR A 315 18.09 50.60 -40.94
CA THR A 315 16.61 50.73 -40.98
C THR A 315 16.01 50.06 -42.24
N PRO A 316 14.66 50.01 -42.44
CA PRO A 316 14.00 48.85 -43.06
C PRO A 316 13.64 48.97 -44.56
N ALA A 317 13.23 47.86 -45.16
CA ALA A 317 12.41 47.82 -46.38
C ALA A 317 11.41 46.65 -46.38
N SER A 318 10.26 46.86 -47.01
CA SER A 318 9.12 45.93 -47.12
C SER A 318 9.25 45.02 -48.36
N LEU A 319 8.56 43.85 -48.39
CA LEU A 319 7.75 43.36 -49.52
C LEU A 319 7.09 41.97 -49.26
N ILE A 320 5.85 41.85 -49.75
CA ILE A 320 4.93 40.67 -49.83
C ILE A 320 4.85 40.31 -51.34
N PRO A 321 4.76 39.03 -51.83
CA PRO A 321 3.53 38.23 -51.71
C PRO A 321 3.56 36.67 -51.69
N ALA A 322 2.47 36.16 -51.09
CA ALA A 322 1.68 34.92 -51.27
C ALA A 322 2.07 33.76 -52.23
N ALA A 323 1.72 32.53 -51.80
CA ALA A 323 1.35 31.38 -52.64
C ALA A 323 0.33 30.45 -51.93
N HIS A 324 -0.39 29.61 -52.68
CA HIS A 324 -1.62 28.89 -52.28
C HIS A 324 -1.46 27.37 -51.99
N ALA A 325 -2.37 26.80 -51.19
CA ALA A 325 -3.11 25.52 -51.40
C ALA A 325 -3.94 25.18 -50.13
N SER A 326 -5.28 25.14 -50.10
CA SER A 326 -6.27 24.26 -50.80
C SER A 326 -6.52 22.91 -50.11
N VAL A 327 -7.68 22.77 -49.45
CA VAL A 327 -8.29 21.49 -48.99
C VAL A 327 -9.81 21.55 -49.26
N PRO A 328 -10.44 20.55 -49.90
CA PRO A 328 -11.88 20.52 -50.13
C PRO A 328 -12.65 19.67 -49.09
N ALA A 329 -13.94 19.99 -48.92
CA ALA A 329 -14.92 19.18 -48.20
C ALA A 329 -15.79 18.35 -49.16
N HIS A 330 -16.57 17.40 -48.65
CA HIS A 330 -17.61 16.71 -49.42
C HIS A 330 -18.83 16.37 -48.54
N GLU A 331 -20.03 16.75 -49.01
CA GLU A 331 -21.33 16.34 -48.46
C GLU A 331 -21.94 15.17 -49.25
N SER A 332 -22.89 14.43 -48.65
CA SER A 332 -24.31 14.38 -49.06
C SER A 332 -25.06 13.10 -48.58
N GLY A 333 -26.37 13.22 -48.28
CA GLY A 333 -27.27 12.08 -47.99
C GLY A 333 -28.47 12.46 -47.09
N VAL A 334 -29.72 12.18 -47.51
CA VAL A 334 -30.93 12.91 -47.02
C VAL A 334 -32.19 12.03 -46.80
N LYS A 335 -32.81 12.15 -45.60
CA LYS A 335 -34.26 11.95 -45.22
C LYS A 335 -34.91 10.54 -45.34
N PRO A 336 -36.14 10.27 -44.80
CA PRO A 336 -37.17 11.17 -44.18
C PRO A 336 -37.75 10.79 -42.78
N VAL A 337 -38.74 11.58 -42.32
CA VAL A 337 -39.48 11.54 -41.02
C VAL A 337 -40.86 10.82 -41.16
N PRO A 338 -41.64 10.53 -40.08
CA PRO A 338 -42.75 11.46 -39.75
C PRO A 338 -43.18 11.61 -38.24
N THR A 339 -43.43 12.87 -37.85
CA THR A 339 -44.50 13.44 -36.96
C THR A 339 -44.91 12.86 -35.58
N GLY A 340 -45.02 13.73 -34.55
CA GLY A 340 -45.57 13.37 -33.21
C GLY A 340 -45.91 14.45 -32.15
N ARG A 341 -46.46 15.63 -32.53
CA ARG A 341 -47.31 16.60 -31.76
C ARG A 341 -47.00 17.05 -30.27
N ARG A 342 -46.92 18.39 -30.08
CA ARG A 342 -47.10 19.31 -28.89
C ARG A 342 -47.59 18.72 -27.54
N THR A 343 -47.17 19.21 -26.35
CA THR A 343 -47.03 20.60 -25.80
C THR A 343 -45.83 20.78 -24.83
N GLY A 344 -45.50 21.92 -24.18
CA GLY A 344 -45.88 23.34 -24.42
C GLY A 344 -46.04 24.27 -23.16
N GLY A 345 -45.00 25.04 -22.78
CA GLY A 345 -44.99 26.13 -21.75
C GLY A 345 -44.38 25.74 -20.37
N ASN A 346 -43.81 26.63 -19.54
CA ASN A 346 -43.25 27.99 -19.72
C ASN A 346 -42.24 28.30 -18.55
N ALA A 347 -41.55 29.45 -18.54
CA ALA A 347 -40.38 29.71 -17.67
C ALA A 347 -40.63 30.24 -16.23
N ASP A 348 -39.58 30.05 -15.41
CA ASP A 348 -39.17 30.63 -14.09
C ASP A 348 -39.03 32.18 -14.05
N PRO A 349 -38.64 32.86 -12.92
CA PRO A 349 -38.58 32.49 -11.48
C PRO A 349 -39.05 33.63 -10.49
N ALA A 350 -38.61 33.57 -9.21
CA ALA A 350 -38.56 34.64 -8.17
C ALA A 350 -39.84 34.84 -7.30
N ALA A 351 -39.82 35.29 -6.03
CA ALA A 351 -38.76 35.57 -5.04
C ALA A 351 -39.36 35.53 -3.60
N ASP A 352 -38.71 36.20 -2.63
CA ASP A 352 -39.15 36.51 -1.24
C ASP A 352 -39.00 35.32 -0.26
N ASP A 353 -38.08 35.30 0.71
CA ASP A 353 -37.77 36.24 1.82
C ASP A 353 -38.70 36.05 3.04
N GLU A 354 -38.07 35.81 4.20
CA GLU A 354 -38.39 36.29 5.55
C GLU A 354 -37.57 35.49 6.58
N SER A 355 -36.85 36.23 7.42
CA SER A 355 -36.13 35.76 8.60
C SER A 355 -37.07 35.46 9.78
N GLU A 356 -36.68 34.58 10.71
CA GLU A 356 -36.45 34.99 12.11
C GLU A 356 -35.78 33.89 12.96
N GLU A 357 -35.32 34.29 14.15
CA GLU A 357 -34.34 33.60 15.00
C GLU A 357 -34.94 33.30 16.40
N TRP A 358 -34.31 32.37 17.14
CA TRP A 358 -34.55 32.06 18.57
C TRP A 358 -35.86 31.41 19.04
N GLU A 359 -35.74 30.22 19.65
CA GLU A 359 -35.88 30.10 21.12
C GLU A 359 -35.32 28.77 21.67
N LEU A 360 -34.82 28.81 22.91
CA LEU A 360 -34.37 27.64 23.70
C LEU A 360 -35.38 27.33 24.82
N PRO A 361 -35.71 26.05 25.11
CA PRO A 361 -36.28 25.67 26.39
C PRO A 361 -35.23 25.19 27.39
N ARG A 362 -35.39 25.59 28.65
CA ARG A 362 -34.53 25.21 29.78
C ARG A 362 -34.86 23.81 30.32
N ARG A 363 -33.90 23.21 31.02
CA ARG A 363 -34.05 21.98 31.80
C ARG A 363 -35.19 22.07 32.84
N THR A 364 -35.95 20.99 32.97
CA THR A 364 -36.43 20.48 34.26
C THR A 364 -36.02 19.00 34.36
N GLY A 365 -35.65 18.54 35.55
CA GLY A 365 -35.12 17.19 35.75
C GLY A 365 -36.00 16.36 36.67
N THR A 366 -35.91 15.04 36.51
CA THR A 366 -36.30 14.06 37.52
C THR A 366 -35.49 12.79 37.29
N GLU A 367 -34.74 12.33 38.30
CA GLU A 367 -34.28 10.94 38.37
C GLU A 367 -35.47 10.02 38.72
N PRO A 368 -35.38 8.71 38.44
CA PRO A 368 -34.88 7.85 39.52
C PRO A 368 -33.84 6.81 39.09
N SER A 369 -32.96 6.48 40.03
CA SER A 369 -31.98 5.39 40.01
C SER A 369 -32.64 4.00 39.93
N LEU A 370 -31.99 3.03 39.24
CA LEU A 370 -31.67 1.71 39.80
C LEU A 370 -30.78 0.82 38.89
N ALA A 371 -29.64 0.39 39.48
CA ALA A 371 -28.84 -0.81 39.19
C ALA A 371 -28.06 -0.95 37.84
N PRO A 372 -26.89 -1.63 37.84
CA PRO A 372 -25.97 -1.65 36.69
C PRO A 372 -26.22 -2.84 35.75
N SER A 373 -26.23 -2.60 34.44
CA SER A 373 -26.02 -3.65 33.45
C SER A 373 -24.52 -3.89 33.24
N THR A 374 -24.03 -5.04 33.67
CA THR A 374 -22.70 -5.54 33.29
C THR A 374 -22.70 -5.89 31.79
N SER A 375 -22.35 -4.92 30.94
CA SER A 375 -21.88 -5.23 29.60
C SER A 375 -20.42 -5.69 29.70
N GLU A 376 -20.21 -7.00 29.69
CA GLU A 376 -18.89 -7.57 29.42
C GLU A 376 -18.43 -7.09 28.04
N VAL A 377 -17.53 -6.10 28.04
CA VAL A 377 -16.71 -5.83 26.86
C VAL A 377 -15.75 -7.00 26.75
N GLU A 378 -15.98 -7.89 25.79
CA GLU A 378 -15.02 -8.92 25.42
C GLU A 378 -13.71 -8.23 25.04
N SER A 379 -12.77 -8.27 25.99
CA SER A 379 -11.41 -7.82 25.73
C SER A 379 -10.73 -8.89 24.88
N ASP A 380 -10.70 -8.66 23.56
CA ASP A 380 -9.79 -9.33 22.62
C ASP A 380 -8.33 -8.93 22.92
N GLY A 381 -7.90 -9.25 24.14
CA GLY A 381 -6.55 -9.11 24.66
C GLY A 381 -5.68 -10.19 24.06
N TRP A 382 -5.21 -9.96 22.83
CA TRP A 382 -4.17 -10.80 22.24
C TRP A 382 -2.91 -10.72 23.11
N VAL A 383 -2.58 -11.83 23.76
CA VAL A 383 -1.32 -12.03 24.48
C VAL A 383 -0.46 -13.01 23.66
N PRO A 384 0.75 -12.63 23.22
CA PRO A 384 1.58 -13.54 22.43
C PRO A 384 2.00 -14.75 23.25
N THR A 385 1.76 -15.95 22.71
CA THR A 385 2.08 -17.23 23.34
C THR A 385 3.58 -17.53 23.30
N GLY A 386 4.32 -16.90 24.22
CA GLY A 386 5.74 -17.13 24.42
C GLY A 386 6.07 -18.61 24.71
N ARG A 387 6.68 -19.29 23.74
CA ARG A 387 7.17 -20.67 23.89
C ARG A 387 8.29 -20.69 24.94
N LYS A 388 8.05 -21.31 26.11
CA LYS A 388 9.03 -21.38 27.20
C LYS A 388 10.33 -22.05 26.72
N VAL A 389 11.40 -21.28 26.58
CA VAL A 389 12.76 -21.80 26.38
C VAL A 389 13.31 -22.24 27.73
N THR A 390 13.33 -23.54 27.97
CA THR A 390 14.06 -24.15 29.09
C THR A 390 15.57 -24.02 28.82
N ARG A 391 16.28 -23.24 29.64
CA ARG A 391 17.75 -23.29 29.68
C ARG A 391 18.19 -24.66 30.24
N PRO A 392 19.20 -25.33 29.63
CA PRO A 392 19.97 -26.34 30.34
C PRO A 392 20.85 -25.66 31.41
N GLN A 393 21.23 -26.44 32.43
CA GLN A 393 22.12 -26.02 33.52
C GLN A 393 23.59 -26.03 33.08
#